data_AF-E0U612-F1
#
_entry.id   AF-E0U612-F1
#
_cell.length_a   1.000
_cell.length_b   1.000
_cell.length_c   1.000
_cell.angle_alpha   90.00
_cell.angle_beta   90.00
_cell.angle_gamma   90.00
#
_symmetry.space_group_name_H-M   'P 1'
#
loop_
_entity.id
_entity.type
_entity.pdbx_description
1 polymer ?
#
loop_
_entity_poly.entity_id
_entity_poly.type
_entity_poly.pdbx_seq_one_letter_code
_entity_poly.pdbx_strand_id
1 'polypeptide(L)'
;MKKTILAVSILSLIGVCAYINNVASAEKNEEITAQNISPCETCLQLIRDPQERTNQLGNPLYLLEVYLDGQIIYTLEAVSGRAYSQQRNRNIAGTEAPLPDGEYRISQRIQRGSMREVGETFIPVYPLFQTGRRDLGIHYDPSFNQNNGEDGTSGCIGLTNKADRNLINRFVQNYHPQELIVKIE
;
A
#
# COMPACT_ATOMS: atom_id res chain seq x y z
N MET A 1 24.95 37.97 -93.07
CA MET A 1 24.79 38.68 -91.79
C MET A 1 24.91 37.67 -90.67
N LYS A 2 25.84 37.89 -89.73
CA LYS A 2 26.15 36.99 -88.61
C LYS A 2 25.05 37.02 -87.55
N LYS A 3 24.76 35.87 -86.94
CA LYS A 3 24.62 35.73 -85.48
C LYS A 3 24.84 34.27 -85.07
N THR A 4 25.95 34.10 -84.35
CA THR A 4 26.43 32.94 -83.59
C THR A 4 25.84 33.03 -82.17
N ILE A 5 25.60 31.93 -81.43
CA ILE A 5 26.41 31.40 -80.28
C ILE A 5 25.54 30.28 -79.65
N LEU A 6 25.94 28.99 -79.67
CA LEU A 6 26.72 28.21 -78.66
C LEU A 6 26.10 28.26 -77.23
N ALA A 7 26.00 27.21 -76.43
CA ALA A 7 26.51 25.84 -76.45
C ALA A 7 25.62 24.96 -75.53
N VAL A 8 25.49 23.67 -75.85
CA VAL A 8 24.98 22.64 -74.94
C VAL A 8 26.19 21.80 -74.52
N SER A 9 26.53 21.82 -73.23
CA SER A 9 27.55 20.96 -72.64
C SER A 9 26.91 19.90 -71.74
N ILE A 10 27.53 18.73 -71.80
CA ILE A 10 27.01 17.41 -71.48
C ILE A 10 27.60 16.92 -70.15
N LEU A 11 26.79 16.15 -69.42
CA LEU A 11 27.06 15.12 -68.40
C LEU A 11 27.94 15.37 -67.16
N SER A 12 27.30 15.00 -66.04
CA SER A 12 27.73 14.13 -64.93
C SER A 12 28.92 14.54 -64.05
N LEU A 13 28.69 14.64 -62.75
CA LEU A 13 29.17 13.63 -61.79
C LEU A 13 28.46 13.79 -60.44
N ILE A 14 28.21 12.65 -59.80
CA ILE A 14 27.67 12.46 -58.45
C ILE A 14 28.60 13.12 -57.43
N GLY A 15 28.05 13.89 -56.49
CA GLY A 15 28.81 14.52 -55.42
C GLY A 15 27.91 14.83 -54.23
N VAL A 16 27.98 13.97 -53.22
CA VAL A 16 27.34 14.02 -51.91
C VAL A 16 27.29 15.44 -51.33
N CYS A 17 26.09 16.03 -51.26
CA CYS A 17 25.84 17.16 -50.36
C CYS A 17 25.33 16.60 -49.02
N ALA A 18 26.16 16.75 -48.00
CA ALA A 18 25.80 16.54 -46.61
C ALA A 18 24.58 17.40 -46.24
N TYR A 19 23.48 16.75 -45.90
CA TYR A 19 22.50 17.30 -44.97
C TYR A 19 22.64 16.52 -43.68
N ILE A 20 23.39 17.11 -42.75
CA ILE A 20 23.39 16.69 -41.36
C ILE A 20 22.03 17.10 -40.83
N ASN A 21 21.06 16.18 -40.85
CA ASN A 21 19.86 16.36 -40.07
C ASN A 21 20.31 16.26 -38.61
N ASN A 22 20.29 17.38 -37.89
CA ASN A 22 20.25 17.40 -36.44
C ASN A 22 18.96 16.71 -36.00
N VAL A 23 18.99 15.39 -35.95
CA VAL A 23 18.13 14.63 -35.05
C VAL A 23 18.77 14.75 -33.68
N ALA A 24 18.47 15.87 -33.00
CA ALA A 24 18.46 15.86 -31.54
C ALA A 24 17.38 14.85 -31.15
N SER A 25 17.76 13.57 -31.07
CA SER A 25 17.00 12.58 -30.33
C SER A 25 17.00 13.11 -28.90
N ALA A 26 15.91 13.77 -28.53
CA ALA A 26 15.53 13.88 -27.15
C ALA A 26 15.36 12.43 -26.67
N GLU A 27 16.43 11.86 -26.15
CA GLU A 27 16.37 10.71 -25.27
C GLU A 27 15.48 11.15 -24.11
N LYS A 28 14.19 10.87 -24.24
CA LYS A 28 13.30 10.80 -23.09
C LYS A 28 13.90 9.72 -22.21
N ASN A 29 14.71 10.14 -21.25
CA ASN A 29 14.86 9.45 -20.00
C ASN A 29 13.46 9.42 -19.38
N GLU A 30 12.65 8.44 -19.76
CA GLU A 30 11.59 7.93 -18.90
C GLU A 30 12.33 7.27 -17.73
N GLU A 31 12.71 8.11 -16.79
CA GLU A 31 12.72 7.71 -15.39
C GLU A 31 11.31 7.21 -15.11
N ILE A 32 11.16 5.89 -15.18
CA ILE A 32 9.97 5.18 -14.75
C ILE A 32 9.88 5.48 -13.25
N THR A 33 9.22 6.59 -12.93
CA THR A 33 8.64 6.80 -11.62
C THR A 33 7.80 5.56 -11.41
N ALA A 34 8.17 4.73 -10.44
CA ALA A 34 7.41 3.56 -10.05
C ALA A 34 5.94 4.00 -9.94
N GLN A 35 5.15 3.70 -10.97
CA GLN A 35 3.73 3.94 -10.90
C GLN A 35 3.29 3.14 -9.68
N ASN A 36 2.61 3.79 -8.74
CA ASN A 36 1.93 3.11 -7.64
C ASN A 36 0.88 2.19 -8.27
N ILE A 37 1.32 1.02 -8.72
CA ILE A 37 0.46 -0.03 -9.23
C ILE A 37 -0.36 -0.43 -8.01
N SER A 38 -1.66 -0.16 -8.09
CA SER A 38 -2.59 -0.56 -7.04
C SER A 38 -2.38 -2.03 -6.74
N PRO A 39 -2.27 -2.42 -5.45
CA PRO A 39 -2.11 -3.83 -5.09
C PRO A 39 -3.34 -4.67 -5.51
N CYS A 40 -4.48 -4.03 -5.75
CA CYS A 40 -5.78 -4.64 -5.98
C CYS A 40 -6.79 -3.62 -6.55
N GLU A 41 -7.97 -4.07 -6.98
CA GLU A 41 -9.08 -3.17 -7.33
C GLU A 41 -9.84 -2.66 -6.10
N THR A 42 -10.26 -3.55 -5.21
CA THR A 42 -10.99 -3.20 -3.97
C THR A 42 -10.51 -4.08 -2.81
N CYS A 43 -9.62 -3.55 -1.98
CA CYS A 43 -9.03 -4.27 -0.87
C CYS A 43 -8.55 -3.33 0.24
N LEU A 44 -7.96 -3.90 1.28
CA LEU A 44 -7.21 -3.19 2.29
C LEU A 44 -5.72 -3.54 2.17
N GLN A 45 -4.84 -2.57 2.44
CA GLN A 45 -3.40 -2.82 2.58
C GLN A 45 -2.90 -2.24 3.88
N LEU A 46 -2.21 -3.04 4.70
CA LEU A 46 -1.49 -2.56 5.88
C LEU A 46 -0.01 -2.44 5.55
N ILE A 47 0.53 -1.23 5.69
CA ILE A 47 1.95 -0.94 5.47
C ILE A 47 2.58 -0.28 6.68
N ARG A 48 3.90 -0.40 6.82
CA ARG A 48 4.68 0.43 7.75
C ARG A 48 4.54 1.89 7.35
N ASP A 49 4.35 2.76 8.34
CA ASP A 49 4.40 4.20 8.09
C ASP A 49 5.79 4.57 7.53
N PRO A 50 5.88 5.14 6.31
CA PRO A 50 7.16 5.50 5.69
C PRO A 50 7.98 6.52 6.50
N GLN A 51 7.34 7.28 7.39
CA GLN A 51 8.00 8.19 8.30
C GLN A 51 8.49 7.51 9.59
N GLU A 52 8.25 6.20 9.72
CA GLU A 52 8.60 5.38 10.88
C GLU A 52 8.11 5.96 12.21
N ARG A 53 6.94 6.60 12.16
CA ARG A 53 6.34 7.24 13.34
C ARG A 53 6.01 6.19 14.39
N THR A 54 6.08 6.63 15.64
CA THR A 54 5.60 5.90 16.80
C THR A 54 4.61 6.76 17.57
N ASN A 55 3.73 6.13 18.34
CA ASN A 55 2.91 6.85 19.30
C ASN A 55 3.72 7.24 20.56
N GLN A 56 3.07 7.88 21.54
CA GLN A 56 3.77 8.39 22.74
C GLN A 56 4.34 7.29 23.65
N LEU A 57 3.88 6.05 23.48
CA LEU A 57 4.29 4.89 24.27
C LEU A 57 5.20 3.94 23.48
N GLY A 58 5.63 4.35 22.28
CA GLY A 58 6.62 3.63 21.47
C GLY A 58 6.04 2.53 20.59
N ASN A 59 4.72 2.43 20.44
CA ASN A 59 4.13 1.54 19.44
C ASN A 59 4.38 2.12 18.03
N PRO A 60 4.97 1.34 17.09
CA PRO A 60 5.06 1.74 15.69
C PRO A 60 3.68 2.01 15.10
N LEU A 61 3.59 3.07 14.31
CA LEU A 61 2.40 3.35 13.52
C LEU A 61 2.49 2.63 12.17
N TYR A 62 1.34 2.10 11.78
CA TYR A 62 1.09 1.51 10.47
C TYR A 62 0.00 2.32 9.77
N LEU A 63 -0.04 2.22 8.45
CA LEU A 63 -1.07 2.82 7.62
C LEU A 63 -1.95 1.70 7.04
N LEU A 64 -3.25 1.76 7.32
CA LEU A 64 -4.25 0.95 6.65
C LEU A 64 -4.81 1.75 5.47
N GLU A 65 -4.33 1.44 4.28
CA GLU A 65 -4.78 1.99 3.02
C GLU A 65 -6.03 1.25 2.54
N VAL A 66 -7.03 2.02 2.12
CA VAL A 66 -8.32 1.53 1.64
C VAL A 66 -8.39 1.79 0.14
N TYR A 67 -8.43 0.72 -0.65
CA TYR A 67 -8.48 0.79 -2.11
C TYR A 67 -9.90 0.57 -2.63
N LEU A 68 -10.33 1.41 -3.56
CA LEU A 68 -11.57 1.26 -4.34
C LEU A 68 -11.29 1.66 -5.79
N ASP A 69 -11.68 0.81 -6.73
CA ASP A 69 -11.39 0.96 -8.17
C ASP A 69 -9.91 1.29 -8.46
N GLY A 70 -9.01 0.62 -7.73
CA GLY A 70 -7.55 0.79 -7.86
C GLY A 70 -7.00 2.09 -7.27
N GLN A 71 -7.81 2.87 -6.54
CA GLN A 71 -7.39 4.13 -5.94
C GLN A 71 -7.47 4.09 -4.42
N ILE A 72 -6.49 4.71 -3.76
CA ILE A 72 -6.56 4.93 -2.31
C ILE A 72 -7.62 5.98 -2.04
N ILE A 73 -8.71 5.59 -1.38
CA ILE A 73 -9.77 6.51 -0.94
C ILE A 73 -9.59 6.95 0.50
N TYR A 74 -8.87 6.17 1.32
CA TYR A 74 -8.52 6.50 2.69
C TYR A 74 -7.17 5.92 3.10
N THR A 75 -6.49 6.61 4.00
CA THR A 75 -5.29 6.12 4.69
C THR A 75 -5.50 6.35 6.18
N LEU A 76 -5.55 5.27 6.96
CA LEU A 76 -5.93 5.32 8.38
C LEU A 76 -4.76 4.87 9.26
N GLU A 77 -4.57 5.52 10.40
CA GLU A 77 -3.54 5.10 11.35
C GLU A 77 -3.96 3.84 12.10
N ALA A 78 -3.02 2.92 12.23
CA ALA A 78 -3.21 1.67 12.97
C ALA A 78 -1.97 1.29 13.78
N VAL A 79 -2.18 0.44 14.76
CA VAL A 79 -1.13 -0.28 15.51
C VAL A 79 -1.31 -1.78 15.34
N SER A 80 -0.23 -2.52 15.43
CA SER A 80 -0.25 -3.98 15.46
C SER A 80 0.86 -4.52 16.34
N GLY A 81 0.51 -5.43 17.24
CA GLY A 81 1.41 -5.83 18.31
C GLY A 81 1.53 -4.73 19.38
N ARG A 82 2.38 -5.00 20.37
CA ARG A 82 2.74 -4.06 21.44
C ARG A 82 4.15 -3.53 21.23
N ALA A 83 4.48 -2.41 21.85
CA ALA A 83 5.78 -1.77 21.68
C ALA A 83 6.95 -2.72 21.99
N TYR A 84 6.81 -3.56 23.03
CA TYR A 84 7.83 -4.51 23.47
C TYR A 84 7.85 -5.84 22.70
N SER A 85 6.89 -6.10 21.80
CA SER A 85 6.76 -7.37 21.07
C SER A 85 7.09 -7.27 19.59
N GLN A 86 7.50 -6.09 19.09
CA GLN A 86 7.70 -5.83 17.66
C GLN A 86 8.71 -6.75 16.97
N GLN A 87 9.71 -7.26 17.73
CA GLN A 87 10.76 -8.16 17.23
C GLN A 87 10.50 -9.64 17.52
N ARG A 88 9.37 -9.98 18.15
CA ARG A 88 9.01 -11.37 18.42
C ARG A 88 8.54 -12.04 17.12
N ASN A 89 8.64 -13.37 17.06
CA ASN A 89 8.21 -14.12 15.88
C ASN A 89 6.70 -13.93 15.63
N ARG A 90 6.38 -13.30 14.50
CA ARG A 90 5.02 -12.95 14.09
C ARG A 90 4.18 -14.16 13.72
N ASN A 91 4.80 -15.27 13.31
CA ASN A 91 4.11 -16.49 12.89
C ASN A 91 3.71 -17.42 14.03
N ILE A 92 4.05 -17.10 15.28
CA ILE A 92 3.74 -17.92 16.46
C ILE A 92 2.64 -17.25 17.29
N ALA A 93 1.63 -18.02 17.71
CA ALA A 93 0.56 -17.52 18.57
C ALA A 93 1.04 -17.12 19.96
N GLY A 94 0.34 -16.21 20.62
CA GLY A 94 0.63 -15.81 22.01
C GLY A 94 1.89 -14.97 22.20
N THR A 95 2.53 -14.52 21.12
CA THR A 95 3.71 -13.66 21.20
C THR A 95 3.37 -12.17 21.32
N GLU A 96 2.11 -11.80 21.11
CA GLU A 96 1.65 -10.40 20.97
C GLU A 96 2.40 -9.63 19.88
N ALA A 97 3.14 -10.33 19.02
CA ALA A 97 3.86 -9.72 17.92
C ALA A 97 2.86 -9.13 16.91
N PRO A 98 3.29 -8.15 16.09
CA PRO A 98 2.51 -7.65 14.98
C PRO A 98 1.95 -8.78 14.10
N LEU A 99 0.91 -8.45 13.35
CA LEU A 99 0.35 -9.33 12.34
C LEU A 99 1.47 -9.75 11.35
N PRO A 100 1.61 -11.03 10.98
CA PRO A 100 2.60 -11.42 9.97
C PRO A 100 2.30 -10.86 8.59
N ASP A 101 3.35 -10.61 7.81
CA ASP A 101 3.21 -10.22 6.40
C ASP A 101 2.59 -11.34 5.57
N GLY A 102 1.82 -10.96 4.55
CA GLY A 102 1.15 -11.88 3.63
C GLY A 102 -0.27 -11.46 3.26
N GLU A 103 -0.93 -12.33 2.51
CA GLU A 103 -2.31 -12.14 2.05
C GLU A 103 -3.30 -12.77 3.03
N TYR A 104 -4.41 -12.07 3.24
CA TYR A 104 -5.48 -12.45 4.14
C TYR A 104 -6.83 -12.31 3.45
N ARG A 105 -7.75 -13.23 3.76
CA ARG A 105 -9.16 -13.05 3.43
C ARG A 105 -9.86 -12.24 4.51
N ILE A 106 -10.63 -11.23 4.11
CA ILE A 106 -11.47 -10.43 5.02
C ILE A 106 -12.83 -11.11 5.22
N SER A 107 -13.34 -11.11 6.46
CA SER A 107 -14.73 -11.47 6.73
C SER A 107 -15.68 -10.35 6.30
N GLN A 108 -16.69 -10.69 5.48
CA GLN A 108 -17.81 -9.79 5.17
C GLN A 108 -18.76 -9.61 6.36
N ARG A 109 -18.65 -10.44 7.40
CA ARG A 109 -19.46 -10.34 8.62
C ARG A 109 -18.69 -9.57 9.68
N ILE A 110 -19.19 -8.40 10.01
CA ILE A 110 -18.77 -7.63 11.19
C ILE A 110 -19.39 -8.28 12.43
N GLN A 111 -18.54 -8.66 13.36
CA GLN A 111 -18.94 -9.26 14.62
C GLN A 111 -18.99 -8.19 15.72
N ARG A 112 -19.80 -8.44 16.75
CA ARG A 112 -19.71 -7.65 17.99
C ARG A 112 -18.40 -7.99 18.70
N GLY A 113 -17.69 -6.97 19.20
CA GLY A 113 -16.51 -7.16 20.02
C GLY A 113 -16.85 -7.93 21.30
N SER A 114 -16.10 -8.99 21.60
CA SER A 114 -16.35 -9.89 22.73
C SER A 114 -15.30 -9.76 23.85
N MET A 115 -14.22 -9.00 23.65
CA MET A 115 -13.11 -8.84 24.59
C MET A 115 -12.73 -7.37 24.74
N ARG A 116 -12.09 -7.02 25.87
CA ARG A 116 -11.72 -5.63 26.22
C ARG A 116 -10.85 -4.97 25.15
N GLU A 117 -9.90 -5.71 24.57
CA GLU A 117 -8.99 -5.22 23.52
C GLU A 117 -9.71 -4.86 22.20
N VAL A 118 -10.83 -5.53 21.90
CA VAL A 118 -11.53 -5.42 20.61
C VAL A 118 -12.53 -4.26 20.58
N GLY A 119 -12.95 -3.74 21.74
CA GLY A 119 -13.96 -2.70 21.81
C GLY A 119 -15.33 -3.15 21.28
N GLU A 120 -15.92 -2.39 20.35
CA GLU A 120 -17.33 -2.56 19.95
C GLU A 120 -17.56 -3.55 18.80
N THR A 121 -16.70 -3.58 17.79
CA THR A 121 -16.86 -4.45 16.61
C THR A 121 -15.54 -5.00 16.14
N PHE A 122 -15.60 -6.17 15.52
CA PHE A 122 -14.47 -6.92 15.03
C PHE A 122 -14.71 -7.41 13.61
N ILE A 123 -13.74 -7.22 12.73
CA ILE A 123 -13.73 -7.81 11.39
C ILE A 123 -12.65 -8.89 11.36
N PRO A 124 -13.02 -10.18 11.42
CA PRO A 124 -12.04 -11.26 11.32
C PRO A 124 -11.29 -11.20 9.99
N VAL A 125 -9.99 -11.51 10.05
CA VAL A 125 -9.16 -11.75 8.86
C VAL A 125 -8.48 -13.11 8.97
N TYR A 126 -8.32 -13.79 7.84
CA TYR A 126 -7.84 -15.17 7.81
C TYR A 126 -6.60 -15.26 6.93
N PRO A 127 -5.43 -15.64 7.48
CA PRO A 127 -4.23 -15.84 6.68
C PRO A 127 -4.49 -16.83 5.53
N LEU A 128 -4.03 -16.49 4.33
CA LEU A 128 -4.05 -17.39 3.16
C LEU A 128 -2.73 -18.17 3.00
N PHE A 129 -1.86 -18.08 4.00
CA PHE A 129 -0.56 -18.74 4.09
C PHE A 129 -0.44 -19.52 5.39
N GLN A 130 0.57 -20.40 5.47
CA GLN A 130 0.78 -21.22 6.65
C GLN A 130 1.38 -20.40 7.80
N THR A 131 0.64 -20.30 8.90
CA THR A 131 1.07 -19.61 10.13
C THR A 131 0.41 -20.23 11.36
N GLY A 132 1.04 -20.08 12.53
CA GLY A 132 0.46 -20.47 13.81
C GLY A 132 -0.57 -19.46 14.34
N ARG A 133 -0.73 -18.31 13.68
CA ARG A 133 -1.64 -17.24 14.12
C ARG A 133 -3.10 -17.54 13.77
N ARG A 134 -3.98 -17.19 14.71
CA ARG A 134 -5.44 -17.31 14.64
C ARG A 134 -6.08 -16.11 15.33
N ASP A 135 -7.40 -15.99 15.20
CA ASP A 135 -8.22 -14.97 15.89
C ASP A 135 -7.75 -13.53 15.62
N LEU A 136 -7.26 -13.31 14.40
CA LEU A 136 -6.80 -12.01 13.92
C LEU A 136 -7.97 -11.22 13.33
N GLY A 137 -7.89 -9.89 13.40
CA GLY A 137 -8.89 -9.03 12.81
C GLY A 137 -8.57 -7.55 12.88
N ILE A 138 -9.53 -6.75 12.42
CA ILE A 138 -9.50 -5.30 12.46
C ILE A 138 -10.52 -4.83 13.49
N HIS A 139 -10.12 -3.94 14.38
CA HIS A 139 -10.99 -3.32 15.38
C HIS A 139 -10.46 -1.94 15.80
N TYR A 140 -11.20 -1.26 16.67
CA TYR A 140 -10.70 -0.08 17.38
C TYR A 140 -9.89 -0.54 18.60
N ASP A 141 -8.69 0.01 18.81
CA ASP A 141 -7.90 -0.23 20.02
C ASP A 141 -8.29 0.80 21.11
N PRO A 142 -9.07 0.41 22.14
CA PRO A 142 -9.46 1.31 23.21
C PRO A 142 -8.31 1.63 24.17
N SER A 143 -7.17 0.97 24.07
CA SER A 143 -5.96 1.23 24.86
C SER A 143 -5.00 2.19 24.18
N PHE A 144 -5.23 2.56 22.91
CA PHE A 144 -4.33 3.43 22.17
C PHE A 144 -4.03 4.74 22.91
N ASN A 145 -2.74 5.04 23.10
CA ASN A 145 -2.19 6.15 23.89
C ASN A 145 -2.63 6.19 25.35
N GLN A 146 -3.10 5.08 25.92
CA GLN A 146 -3.37 4.98 27.35
C GLN A 146 -2.18 4.38 28.07
N ASN A 147 -1.63 5.13 29.03
CA ASN A 147 -0.57 4.64 29.90
C ASN A 147 -1.11 3.70 30.98
N ASN A 148 -1.67 2.56 30.55
CA ASN A 148 -2.31 1.55 31.40
C ASN A 148 -1.66 0.16 31.25
N GLY A 149 -0.54 0.08 30.51
CA GLY A 149 0.17 -1.18 30.21
C GLY A 149 -0.39 -1.98 29.03
N GLU A 150 -1.51 -1.54 28.45
CA GLU A 150 -2.24 -2.29 27.42
C GLU A 150 -2.19 -1.64 26.02
N ASP A 151 -1.40 -0.57 25.82
CA ASP A 151 -1.29 0.12 24.52
C ASP A 151 -0.78 -0.81 23.39
N GLY A 152 -1.47 -0.79 22.26
CA GLY A 152 -1.26 -1.72 21.15
C GLY A 152 -2.14 -2.96 21.24
N THR A 153 -1.92 -3.90 20.32
CA THR A 153 -2.73 -5.13 20.22
C THR A 153 -1.91 -6.39 20.52
N SER A 154 -2.57 -7.52 20.72
CA SER A 154 -1.99 -8.86 20.70
C SER A 154 -1.67 -9.34 19.27
N GLY A 155 -1.61 -8.40 18.32
CA GLY A 155 -1.26 -8.58 16.92
C GLY A 155 -2.41 -8.41 15.92
N CYS A 156 -3.60 -8.04 16.36
CA CYS A 156 -4.65 -7.53 15.47
C CYS A 156 -4.25 -6.19 14.82
N ILE A 157 -5.07 -5.71 13.88
CA ILE A 157 -5.00 -4.33 13.38
C ILE A 157 -5.89 -3.46 14.27
N GLY A 158 -5.26 -2.70 15.14
CA GLY A 158 -5.92 -1.75 16.05
C GLY A 158 -5.98 -0.36 15.43
N LEU A 159 -7.17 0.08 15.01
CA LEU A 159 -7.40 1.46 14.58
C LEU A 159 -7.35 2.38 15.78
N THR A 160 -6.73 3.55 15.61
CA THR A 160 -6.40 4.48 16.71
C THR A 160 -7.61 5.25 17.25
N ASN A 161 -8.72 5.26 16.50
CA ASN A 161 -9.94 5.96 16.88
C ASN A 161 -11.22 5.28 16.36
N LYS A 162 -12.35 5.60 16.98
CA LYS A 162 -13.65 5.01 16.62
C LYS A 162 -14.18 5.45 15.25
N ALA A 163 -13.78 6.62 14.76
CA ALA A 163 -14.28 7.16 13.49
C ALA A 163 -13.72 6.35 12.31
N ASP A 164 -12.42 6.04 12.34
CA ASP A 164 -11.74 5.20 11.36
C ASP A 164 -12.28 3.77 11.38
N ARG A 165 -12.52 3.23 12.57
CA ARG A 165 -13.21 1.94 12.73
C ARG A 165 -14.59 1.95 12.08
N ASN A 166 -15.38 3.00 12.29
CA ASN A 166 -16.69 3.12 11.66
C ASN A 166 -16.58 3.25 10.14
N LEU A 167 -15.52 3.90 9.64
CA LEU A 167 -15.24 4.01 8.21
C LEU A 167 -14.93 2.65 7.60
N ILE A 168 -14.05 1.85 8.22
CA ILE A 168 -13.76 0.48 7.76
C ILE A 168 -15.01 -0.40 7.82
N ASN A 169 -15.81 -0.31 8.88
CA ASN A 169 -17.08 -1.05 8.96
C ASN A 169 -18.01 -0.73 7.78
N ARG A 170 -18.19 0.56 7.46
CA ARG A 170 -19.01 0.98 6.30
C ARG A 170 -18.41 0.52 4.99
N PHE A 171 -17.08 0.62 4.84
CA PHE A 171 -16.39 0.15 3.64
C PHE A 171 -16.62 -1.34 3.41
N VAL A 172 -16.46 -2.17 4.46
CA VAL A 172 -16.70 -3.62 4.37
C VAL A 172 -18.16 -3.94 4.05
N GLN A 173 -19.11 -3.22 4.66
CA GLN A 173 -20.54 -3.41 4.41
C GLN A 173 -20.98 -3.01 3.00
N ASN A 174 -20.39 -1.95 2.44
CA ASN A 174 -20.82 -1.42 1.15
C ASN A 174 -20.12 -2.13 -0.02
N TYR A 175 -18.80 -2.33 0.10
CA TYR A 175 -17.97 -2.76 -1.03
C TYR A 175 -17.49 -4.21 -0.92
N HIS A 176 -17.71 -4.87 0.23
CA HIS A 176 -17.43 -6.29 0.40
C HIS A 176 -16.01 -6.71 -0.06
N PRO A 177 -14.94 -5.98 0.36
CA PRO A 177 -13.57 -6.32 -0.01
C PRO A 177 -13.26 -7.76 0.44
N GLN A 178 -12.57 -8.51 -0.41
CA GLN A 178 -12.21 -9.89 -0.10
C GLN A 178 -10.84 -10.03 0.53
N GLU A 179 -9.98 -9.04 0.34
CA GLU A 179 -8.54 -9.18 0.54
C GLU A 179 -7.98 -8.08 1.45
N LEU A 180 -7.07 -8.50 2.32
CA LEU A 180 -6.16 -7.65 3.07
C LEU A 180 -4.73 -8.09 2.74
N ILE A 181 -3.88 -7.15 2.34
CA ILE A 181 -2.46 -7.38 2.07
C ILE A 181 -1.65 -6.72 3.19
N VAL A 182 -0.72 -7.45 3.78
CA VAL A 182 0.13 -6.95 4.88
C VAL A 182 1.59 -6.95 4.47
N LYS A 183 2.21 -5.78 4.52
CA LYS A 183 3.61 -5.51 4.16
C LYS A 183 4.22 -4.53 5.16
N ILE A 184 4.55 -5.03 6.35
CA ILE A 184 4.98 -4.20 7.47
C ILE A 184 6.44 -4.48 7.90
N GLU A 185 7.15 -5.36 7.19
CA GLU A 185 8.61 -5.52 7.25
C GLU A 185 9.34 -4.86 6.08
#